data_AF-A0A1H1DVS8-F1
#
_entry.id   AF-A0A1H1DVS8-F1
#
_cell.length_a   1.000
_cell.length_b   1.000
_cell.length_c   1.000
_cell.angle_alpha   90.00
_cell.angle_beta   90.00
_cell.angle_gamma   90.00
#
_symmetry.space_group_name_H-M   'P 1'
#
loop_
_entity.id
_entity.type
_entity.pdbx_description
1 polymer ?
#
loop_
_entity_poly.entity_id
_entity_poly.type
_entity_poly.pdbx_seq_one_letter_code
_entity_poly.pdbx_strand_id
1 'polypeptide(L)' 'MKKLNYLIVILLGMGILCLGVKMGSEMFDATKSTMTKDGFLHEPLFFLIPIGYVFIFAGILAAGFKLIMKARQRNNSL' A
#
# COMPACT_ATOMS: atom_id res chain seq x y z
N MET A 1 14.98 16.35 -1.44
CA MET A 1 13.56 16.55 -1.07
C MET A 1 12.58 16.14 -2.17
N LYS A 2 12.68 16.64 -3.42
CA LYS A 2 11.74 16.28 -4.52
C LYS A 2 11.69 14.76 -4.81
N LYS A 3 12.84 14.09 -4.90
CA LYS A 3 12.94 12.62 -5.09
C LYS A 3 12.19 11.81 -4.02
N LEU A 4 12.28 12.24 -2.75
CA LEU A 4 11.59 11.59 -1.64
C LEU A 4 10.06 11.77 -1.73
N ASN A 5 9.58 12.92 -2.21
CA ASN A 5 8.15 13.12 -2.45
C ASN A 5 7.62 12.18 -3.53
N TYR A 6 8.36 12.03 -4.64
CA TYR A 6 7.97 11.09 -5.69
C TYR A 6 7.92 9.66 -5.15
N LEU A 7 8.91 9.24 -4.36
CA LEU A 7 8.91 7.92 -3.73
C LEU A 7 7.68 7.71 -2.84
N ILE A 8 7.33 8.69 -1.99
CA ILE A 8 6.13 8.61 -1.14
C ILE A 8 4.87 8.44 -1.98
N VAL A 9 4.70 9.26 -3.03
CA VAL A 9 3.53 9.20 -3.91
C VAL A 9 3.45 7.85 -4.63
N ILE A 10 4.57 7.33 -5.12
CA ILE A 10 4.64 6.02 -5.79
C ILE A 10 4.27 4.90 -4.81
N LEU A 11 4.82 4.89 -3.60
CA LEU A 11 4.52 3.87 -2.59
C LEU A 11 3.04 3.88 -2.21
N LEU A 12 2.46 5.05 -1.93
CA LEU A 12 1.05 5.16 -1.60
C LEU A 12 0.16 4.78 -2.79
N GLY A 13 0.50 5.24 -4.00
CA GLY A 13 -0.23 4.92 -5.23
C GLY A 13 -0.23 3.42 -5.54
N MET A 14 0.92 2.75 -5.42
CA MET A 14 1.04 1.31 -5.59
C MET A 14 0.22 0.55 -4.54
N GLY A 15 0.27 0.97 -3.27
CA GLY A 15 -0.51 0.34 -2.22
C GLY A 15 -2.01 0.45 -2.43
N ILE A 16 -2.50 1.63 -2.81
CA ILE A 16 -3.91 1.85 -3.18
C ILE A 16 -4.29 1.00 -4.39
N LEU A 17 -3.42 0.93 -5.40
CA LEU A 17 -3.65 0.12 -6.58
C LEU A 17 -3.75 -1.38 -6.25
N CYS A 18 -2.91 -1.91 -5.36
CA CYS A 18 -3.02 -3.30 -4.90
C CYS A 18 -4.39 -3.57 -4.25
N LEU A 19 -4.83 -2.71 -3.33
CA LEU A 19 -6.12 -2.86 -2.66
C LEU A 19 -7.29 -2.70 -3.63
N GLY A 20 -7.20 -1.72 -4.53
CA GLY A 20 -8.20 -1.45 -5.55
C GLY A 20 -8.34 -2.60 -6.55
N VAL A 21 -7.23 -3.21 -6.99
CA VAL A 21 -7.25 -4.38 -7.87
C VAL A 21 -7.88 -5.57 -7.16
N LYS A 22 -7.54 -5.85 -5.89
CA LYS A 22 -8.19 -6.92 -5.15
C LYS A 22 -9.70 -6.68 -5.05
N MET A 23 -10.12 -5.50 -4.61
CA MET A 23 -11.54 -5.16 -4.47
C MET A 23 -12.29 -5.22 -5.81
N GLY A 24 -11.70 -4.70 -6.88
CA GLY A 24 -12.30 -4.72 -8.22
C GLY A 24 -12.36 -6.13 -8.82
N SER A 25 -11.37 -6.98 -8.54
CA SER A 25 -11.36 -8.35 -9.04
C SER A 25 -12.51 -9.19 -8.49
N GLU A 26 -12.99 -8.92 -7.28
CA GLU A 26 -14.13 -9.66 -6.71
C GLU A 26 -15.45 -9.41 -7.45
N MET A 27 -15.53 -8.35 -8.26
CA MET A 27 -16.69 -8.06 -9.10
C MET A 27 -16.78 -8.98 -10.32
N PHE A 28 -15.69 -9.67 -10.67
CA PHE A 28 -15.65 -10.60 -11.79
C PHE A 28 -15.78 -12.04 -11.28
N ASP A 29 -16.69 -12.83 -11.90
CA ASP A 29 -16.94 -14.22 -11.51
C ASP A 29 -15.67 -15.09 -11.55
N ALA A 30 -14.72 -14.80 -12.45
CA ALA A 30 -13.45 -15.53 -12.56
C ALA A 30 -12.53 -15.37 -11.35
N THR A 31 -12.73 -14.33 -10.54
CA THR A 31 -11.87 -13.98 -9.39
C THR A 31 -12.64 -13.93 -8.08
N LYS A 32 -13.86 -14.48 -8.07
CA LYS A 32 -14.71 -14.56 -6.89
C LYS A 32 -14.18 -15.59 -5.90
N SER A 33 -14.30 -15.29 -4.61
CA SER A 33 -13.94 -16.25 -3.55
C SER A 33 -14.82 -17.49 -3.64
N THR A 34 -14.19 -18.67 -3.60
CA THR A 34 -14.89 -19.96 -3.72
C THR A 34 -14.39 -20.95 -2.68
N MET A 35 -15.27 -21.85 -2.23
CA MET A 35 -14.87 -22.98 -1.38
C MET A 35 -14.36 -24.12 -2.26
N THR A 36 -13.16 -24.60 -1.96
CA THR A 36 -12.64 -25.85 -2.53
C THR A 36 -13.41 -27.05 -1.99
N LYS A 37 -13.31 -28.20 -2.67
CA LYS A 37 -13.98 -29.44 -2.27
C LYS A 37 -13.57 -29.93 -0.87
N ASP A 38 -12.37 -29.54 -0.45
CA ASP A 38 -11.80 -29.88 0.86
C ASP A 38 -12.22 -28.88 1.97
N GLY A 39 -13.10 -27.92 1.64
CA GLY A 39 -13.61 -26.92 2.58
C GLY A 39 -12.71 -25.71 2.80
N PHE A 40 -11.60 -25.58 2.06
CA PHE A 40 -10.75 -24.39 2.15
C PHE A 40 -11.27 -23.26 1.27
N LEU A 41 -11.21 -22.03 1.81
CA LEU A 41 -11.52 -20.83 1.06
C LEU A 41 -10.37 -20.52 0.09
N HIS A 42 -10.69 -20.49 -1.21
CA HIS A 42 -9.80 -20.03 -2.26
C HIS A 42 -10.18 -18.60 -2.64
N GLU A 43 -9.29 -17.66 -2.33
CA GLU A 43 -9.45 -16.25 -2.67
C GLU A 43 -8.37 -15.81 -3.65
N PRO A 44 -8.71 -15.70 -4.95
CA PRO A 44 -7.79 -15.16 -5.94
C PRO A 44 -7.28 -13.79 -5.53
N LEU A 45 -6.00 -13.52 -5.80
CA LEU A 45 -5.35 -12.22 -5.56
C LEU A 45 -5.34 -11.76 -4.09
N PHE A 46 -5.64 -12.63 -3.12
CA PHE A 46 -5.62 -12.27 -1.69
C PHE A 46 -4.27 -11.69 -1.23
N PHE A 47 -3.18 -12.15 -1.83
CA PHE A 47 -1.83 -11.65 -1.55
C PHE A 47 -1.63 -10.15 -1.85
N LEU A 48 -2.49 -9.51 -2.66
CA LEU A 48 -2.43 -8.06 -2.90
C LEU A 48 -2.77 -7.25 -1.65
N ILE A 49 -3.56 -7.81 -0.73
CA ILE A 49 -3.94 -7.13 0.52
C ILE A 49 -2.70 -6.87 1.40
N PRO A 50 -1.95 -7.90 1.86
CA PRO A 50 -0.77 -7.66 2.68
C PRO A 50 0.30 -6.86 1.95
N ILE A 51 0.50 -7.08 0.64
CA ILE A 51 1.44 -6.27 -0.16
C ILE A 51 1.02 -4.80 -0.21
N GLY A 52 -0.27 -4.53 -0.41
CA GLY A 52 -0.82 -3.18 -0.42
C GLY A 52 -0.57 -2.45 0.90
N TYR A 53 -0.79 -3.13 2.03
CA TYR A 53 -0.49 -2.59 3.37
C TYR A 53 1.00 -2.29 3.56
N VAL A 54 1.90 -3.18 3.10
CA VAL A 54 3.36 -2.92 3.18
C VAL A 54 3.73 -1.64 2.44
N PHE A 55 3.20 -1.41 1.24
CA PHE A 55 3.49 -0.20 0.47
C PHE A 55 2.91 1.06 1.13
N ILE A 56 1.66 1.01 1.61
CA ILE A 56 1.04 2.14 2.31
C ILE A 56 1.84 2.49 3.57
N PHE A 57 2.17 1.48 4.38
CA PHE A 57 2.91 1.66 5.62
C PHE A 57 4.30 2.25 5.37
N ALA A 58 5.03 1.73 4.38
CA ALA A 58 6.33 2.29 3.98
C ALA A 58 6.20 3.75 3.51
N GLY A 59 5.16 4.08 2.73
CA GLY A 59 4.88 5.45 2.29
C GLY A 59 4.60 6.41 3.45
N ILE A 60 3.80 5.98 4.44
CA ILE A 60 3.51 6.74 5.66
C ILE A 60 4.78 6.97 6.48
N LEU A 61 5.59 5.92 6.70
CA LEU A 61 6.86 6.05 7.42
C LEU A 61 7.80 7.04 6.71
N ALA A 62 7.97 6.92 5.39
CA ALA A 62 8.79 7.84 4.62
C ALA A 62 8.31 9.30 4.72
N ALA A 63 6.99 9.52 4.74
CA ALA A 63 6.41 10.83 4.97
C ALA A 63 6.70 11.36 6.39
N GLY A 64 6.55 10.51 7.41
CA GLY A 64 6.90 10.84 8.79
C GLY A 64 8.37 11.22 8.95
N PHE A 65 9.30 10.42 8.41
CA PHE A 65 10.73 10.72 8.42
C PHE A 65 11.03 12.07 7.76
N LYS A 66 10.41 12.36 6.62
CA LYS A 66 10.58 13.66 5.95
C LYS A 66 10.13 14.83 6.84
N LEU A 67 9.01 14.68 7.55
CA LEU A 67 8.49 15.73 8.46
C LEU A 67 9.46 15.95 9.63
N ILE A 68 9.98 14.87 10.22
CA ILE A 68 10.96 14.94 11.31
C ILE A 68 12.24 15.64 10.84
N MET A 69 12.78 15.27 9.67
CA MET A 69 13.97 15.91 9.11
C MET A 69 13.74 17.40 8.85
N LYS A 70 12.58 17.77 8.29
CA LYS A 70 12.24 19.18 8.04
C LYS A 70 12.09 19.97 9.33
N ALA A 71 11.51 19.39 10.38
CA ALA A 71 11.38 20.02 11.69
C ALA A 71 12.76 20.24 12.33
N ARG A 72 13.66 19.25 12.27
CA ARG A 72 15.02 19.35 12.81
C ARG A 72 15.85 20.43 12.11
N GLN A 73 15.75 20.55 10.78
CA GLN A 73 16.44 21.59 10.02
C GLN A 73 15.98 22.99 10.40
N ARG A 74 14.69 23.18 10.68
CA ARG A 74 14.14 24.49 11.11
C ARG A 74 14.65 24.92 12.48
N ASN A 75 14.80 23.99 13.43
CA ASN A 75 15.31 24.28 14.77
C ASN A 75 16.82 24.60 14.80
N ASN A 76 17.62 24.04 13.88
CA ASN A 76 19.07 24.32 13.82
C ASN A 76 19.43 25.62 13.06
N SER A 77 18.44 26.28 12.45
CA SER A 77 18.61 27.54 11.70
C SER A 77 18.12 28.79 12.45
N LEU A 78 17.72 28.63 13.71
CA LEU A 78 17.37 29.68 14.67
C LEU A 78 18.45 29.74 15.75
#